data_AF-A0A7X7I8X9-F1
#
_entry.id   AF-A0A7X7I8X9-F1
#
_cell.length_a   1.000
_cell.length_b   1.000
_cell.length_c   1.000
_cell.angle_alpha   90.00
_cell.angle_beta   90.00
_cell.angle_gamma   90.00
#
_symmetry.space_group_name_H-M   'P 1'
#
loop_
_entity.id
_entity.type
_entity.pdbx_description
1 polymer ?
#
loop_
_entity_poly.entity_id
_entity_poly.type
_entity_poly.pdbx_seq_one_letter_code
_entity_poly.pdbx_strand_id
1 'polypeptide(L)'
;MKIKNVFEPLFSFGTDYLSNACINSYNEPITLYSAGYKEAARRLTERALNESGSIDILVFPIIFLYRHYLELKLKEIILNGTDLLYSNPIITTGHSFSNLWNLANPLIEEVYKDEKDKEPLQLLKHVINEFIKIDQNSIAFRYPLTVDKKPSLPGIEHINIRRFSEYMEKASELLDGISGGISDYKDYKNEMLRT
;
A
#
# COMPACT_ATOMS: atom_id res chain seq x y z
N MET A 1 -42.64 -2.57 -25.27
CA MET A 1 -41.65 -1.59 -25.78
C MET A 1 -40.46 -1.62 -24.82
N LYS A 2 -39.32 -2.23 -25.20
CA LYS A 2 -38.13 -2.25 -24.33
C LYS A 2 -37.53 -0.84 -24.34
N ILE A 3 -37.43 -0.22 -23.16
CA ILE A 3 -36.76 1.07 -22.99
C ILE A 3 -35.31 0.88 -23.43
N LYS A 4 -34.89 1.59 -24.48
CA LYS A 4 -33.49 1.61 -24.92
C LYS A 4 -32.70 2.32 -23.82
N ASN A 5 -31.69 1.66 -23.26
CA ASN A 5 -30.90 2.24 -22.18
C ASN A 5 -30.16 3.48 -22.73
N VAL A 6 -30.41 4.64 -22.15
CA VAL A 6 -29.95 5.95 -22.67
C VAL A 6 -28.48 6.20 -22.30
N PHE A 7 -27.95 5.47 -21.32
CA PHE A 7 -26.63 5.67 -20.76
C PHE A 7 -25.69 4.52 -21.10
N GLU A 8 -24.46 4.86 -21.45
CA GLU A 8 -23.35 3.91 -21.51
C GLU A 8 -22.97 3.46 -20.09
N PRO A 9 -22.55 2.19 -19.89
CA PRO A 9 -22.09 1.73 -18.58
C PRO A 9 -20.84 2.48 -18.09
N LEU A 10 -20.72 2.67 -16.77
CA LEU A 10 -19.53 3.31 -16.18
C LEU A 10 -18.26 2.45 -16.34
N PHE A 11 -18.40 1.12 -16.33
CA PHE A 11 -17.30 0.16 -16.40
C PHE A 11 -17.25 -0.53 -17.78
N SER A 12 -17.15 0.28 -18.83
CA SER A 12 -17.05 -0.21 -20.21
C SER A 12 -16.02 0.57 -21.02
N PHE A 13 -15.61 -0.01 -22.14
CA PHE A 13 -14.73 0.64 -23.11
C PHE A 13 -15.40 1.86 -23.74
N GLY A 14 -14.68 2.97 -23.81
CA GLY A 14 -15.13 4.24 -24.41
C GLY A 14 -14.54 4.49 -25.79
N THR A 15 -15.22 5.32 -26.58
CA THR A 15 -14.76 5.70 -27.94
C THR A 15 -13.57 6.65 -27.94
N ASP A 16 -13.33 7.37 -26.84
CA ASP A 16 -12.06 8.06 -26.60
C ASP A 16 -10.98 7.06 -26.19
N TYR A 17 -10.30 6.52 -27.20
CA TYR A 17 -9.33 5.44 -27.04
C TYR A 17 -8.23 5.73 -26.02
N LEU A 18 -7.76 6.98 -25.91
CA LEU A 18 -6.65 7.35 -25.02
C LEU A 18 -7.04 7.38 -23.55
N SER A 19 -8.34 7.45 -23.24
CA SER A 19 -8.87 7.48 -21.89
C SER A 19 -9.26 6.09 -21.36
N ASN A 20 -9.07 5.03 -22.14
CA ASN A 20 -9.31 3.66 -21.69
C ASN A 20 -8.12 3.13 -20.88
N ALA A 21 -8.36 2.81 -19.61
CA ALA A 21 -7.38 2.13 -18.76
C ALA A 21 -7.45 0.61 -18.93
N CYS A 22 -6.28 -0.03 -18.93
CA CYS A 22 -6.16 -1.48 -18.95
C CYS A 22 -6.35 -2.07 -17.54
N ILE A 23 -7.49 -2.70 -17.29
CA ILE A 23 -7.81 -3.39 -16.04
C ILE A 23 -7.70 -4.90 -16.30
N ASN A 24 -6.68 -5.57 -15.73
CA ASN A 24 -6.33 -7.01 -15.92
C ASN A 24 -5.39 -7.36 -17.08
N SER A 25 -4.53 -6.45 -17.52
CA SER A 25 -3.55 -6.74 -18.60
C SER A 25 -2.23 -7.36 -18.11
N TYR A 26 -2.09 -7.62 -16.81
CA TYR A 26 -0.82 -8.05 -16.21
C TYR A 26 -1.01 -9.24 -15.27
N ASN A 27 0.01 -10.09 -15.19
CA ASN A 27 0.00 -11.32 -14.38
C ASN A 27 0.14 -11.06 -12.86
N GLU A 28 0.69 -9.91 -12.47
CA GLU A 28 0.89 -9.52 -11.06
C GLU A 28 0.05 -8.29 -10.70
N PRO A 29 -1.25 -8.46 -10.41
CA PRO A 29 -2.15 -7.34 -10.16
C PRO A 29 -1.76 -6.56 -8.89
N ILE A 30 -1.25 -7.21 -7.85
CA ILE A 30 -0.92 -6.54 -6.58
C ILE A 30 0.13 -5.43 -6.73
N THR A 31 1.10 -5.62 -7.63
CA THR A 31 2.16 -4.66 -7.93
C THR A 31 1.59 -3.38 -8.54
N LEU A 32 0.64 -3.50 -9.47
CA LEU A 32 -0.02 -2.34 -10.09
C LEU A 32 -0.93 -1.61 -9.12
N TYR A 33 -1.69 -2.35 -8.31
CA TYR A 33 -2.59 -1.74 -7.33
C TYR A 33 -1.77 -0.94 -6.31
N SER A 34 -0.76 -1.57 -5.69
CA SER A 34 0.11 -0.90 -4.72
C SER A 34 0.81 0.32 -5.33
N ALA A 35 1.45 0.18 -6.49
CA ALA A 35 2.11 1.30 -7.17
C ALA A 35 1.14 2.45 -7.49
N GLY A 36 -0.07 2.13 -7.97
CA GLY A 36 -1.11 3.13 -8.26
C GLY A 36 -1.53 3.93 -7.02
N TYR A 37 -1.72 3.26 -5.88
CA TYR A 37 -2.07 3.94 -4.62
C TYR A 37 -0.94 4.84 -4.11
N LYS A 38 0.32 4.38 -4.15
CA LYS A 38 1.49 5.19 -3.79
C LYS A 38 1.60 6.42 -4.70
N GLU A 39 1.52 6.22 -6.01
CA GLU A 39 1.65 7.28 -7.01
C GLU A 39 0.54 8.33 -6.85
N ALA A 40 -0.69 7.90 -6.61
CA ALA A 40 -1.80 8.81 -6.32
C ALA A 40 -1.55 9.62 -5.04
N ALA A 41 -1.09 8.97 -3.96
CA ALA A 41 -0.80 9.63 -2.69
C ALA A 41 0.32 10.68 -2.83
N ARG A 42 1.40 10.34 -3.55
CA ARG A 42 2.53 11.23 -3.83
C ARG A 42 2.07 12.48 -4.60
N ARG A 43 1.35 12.30 -5.72
CA ARG A 43 0.84 13.41 -6.53
C ARG A 43 -0.14 14.31 -5.77
N LEU A 44 -1.03 13.72 -4.97
CA LEU A 44 -1.94 14.49 -4.13
C LEU A 44 -1.20 15.29 -3.07
N THR A 45 -0.14 14.71 -2.49
CA THR A 45 0.71 15.42 -1.52
C THR A 45 1.44 16.59 -2.16
N GLU A 46 2.06 16.38 -3.32
CA GLU A 46 2.73 17.45 -4.07
C GLU A 46 1.76 18.59 -4.40
N ARG A 47 0.54 18.25 -4.82
CA ARG A 47 -0.49 19.25 -5.09
C ARG A 47 -0.90 20.00 -3.82
N ALA A 48 -1.17 19.27 -2.74
CA ALA A 48 -1.57 19.84 -1.45
C ALA A 48 -0.52 20.80 -0.88
N LEU A 49 0.77 20.49 -1.04
CA LEU A 49 1.86 21.35 -0.56
C LEU A 49 2.07 22.62 -1.39
N ASN A 50 1.59 22.65 -2.63
CA ASN A 50 1.79 23.78 -3.56
C ASN A 50 0.53 24.64 -3.77
N GLU A 51 -0.63 24.22 -3.27
CA GLU A 51 -1.89 24.96 -3.35
C GLU A 51 -2.39 25.36 -1.97
N SER A 52 -2.81 26.62 -1.81
CA SER A 52 -3.41 27.07 -0.56
C SER A 52 -4.78 26.42 -0.34
N GLY A 53 -5.03 25.96 0.89
CA GLY A 53 -6.36 25.53 1.36
C GLY A 53 -6.79 24.10 1.00
N SER A 54 -6.00 23.32 0.25
CA SER A 54 -6.35 21.94 -0.09
C SER A 54 -5.83 20.89 0.91
N ILE A 55 -4.83 21.24 1.75
CA ILE A 55 -4.20 20.34 2.72
C ILE A 55 -5.22 19.72 3.69
N ASP A 56 -6.12 20.53 4.25
CA ASP A 56 -7.07 20.09 5.28
C ASP A 56 -8.12 19.10 4.74
N ILE A 57 -8.36 19.14 3.43
CA ILE A 57 -9.28 18.22 2.74
C ILE A 57 -8.53 16.97 2.27
N LEU A 58 -7.32 17.16 1.72
CA LEU A 58 -6.54 16.09 1.10
C LEU A 58 -5.76 15.23 2.11
N VAL A 59 -5.56 15.69 3.35
CA VAL A 59 -4.84 14.92 4.39
C VAL A 59 -5.44 13.53 4.61
N PHE A 60 -6.76 13.41 4.63
CA PHE A 60 -7.45 12.13 4.85
C PHE A 60 -7.21 11.12 3.71
N PRO A 61 -7.52 11.44 2.43
CA PRO A 61 -7.24 10.53 1.34
C PRO A 61 -5.74 10.27 1.15
N ILE A 62 -4.85 11.26 1.32
CA ILE A 62 -3.39 11.05 1.21
C ILE A 62 -2.92 9.95 2.17
N ILE A 63 -3.28 10.07 3.46
CA ILE A 63 -2.86 9.09 4.47
C ILE A 63 -3.47 7.72 4.19
N PHE A 64 -4.75 7.66 3.81
CA PHE A 64 -5.41 6.41 3.45
C PHE A 64 -4.73 5.70 2.27
N LEU A 65 -4.39 6.43 1.21
CA LEU A 65 -3.75 5.86 0.01
C LEU A 65 -2.37 5.28 0.34
N TYR A 66 -1.55 6.01 1.08
CA TYR A 66 -0.25 5.52 1.56
C TYR A 66 -0.39 4.31 2.50
N ARG A 67 -1.36 4.33 3.43
CA ARG A 67 -1.65 3.20 4.32
C ARG A 67 -2.12 1.98 3.55
N HIS A 68 -2.87 2.17 2.47
CA HIS A 68 -3.33 1.07 1.63
C HIS A 68 -2.20 0.50 0.76
N TYR A 69 -1.29 1.34 0.25
CA TYR A 69 -0.03 0.89 -0.36
C TYR A 69 0.76 -0.02 0.59
N LEU A 70 0.99 0.40 1.84
CA LEU A 70 1.73 -0.41 2.81
C LEU A 70 1.07 -1.76 3.04
N GLU A 71 -0.26 -1.80 3.21
CA GLU A 71 -0.97 -3.08 3.35
C GLU A 71 -0.72 -3.99 2.15
N LEU A 72 -0.90 -3.49 0.92
CA LEU A 72 -0.70 -4.31 -0.27
C LEU A 72 0.73 -4.82 -0.39
N LYS A 73 1.73 -3.98 -0.10
CA LYS A 73 3.14 -4.40 -0.10
C LYS A 73 3.45 -5.45 0.97
N LEU A 74 2.94 -5.29 2.19
CA LEU A 74 3.12 -6.31 3.22
C LEU A 74 2.47 -7.63 2.81
N LYS A 75 1.26 -7.59 2.21
CA LYS A 75 0.58 -8.79 1.71
C LYS A 75 1.39 -9.49 0.61
N GLU A 76 1.97 -8.72 -0.30
CA GLU A 76 2.84 -9.23 -1.37
C GLU A 76 4.12 -9.87 -0.82
N ILE A 77 4.81 -9.20 0.11
CA ILE A 77 6.02 -9.73 0.78
C ILE A 77 5.69 -11.03 1.53
N ILE A 78 4.58 -11.09 2.25
CA ILE A 78 4.15 -12.31 2.94
C ILE A 78 3.90 -13.43 1.92
N LEU A 79 3.12 -13.14 0.87
CA LEU A 79 2.79 -14.13 -0.15
C LEU A 79 4.06 -14.69 -0.81
N ASN A 80 4.89 -13.82 -1.37
CA ASN A 80 6.06 -14.24 -2.14
C ASN A 80 7.18 -14.77 -1.24
N GLY A 81 7.41 -14.15 -0.08
CA GLY A 81 8.42 -14.60 0.87
C GLY A 81 8.11 -15.98 1.45
N THR A 82 6.84 -16.25 1.77
CA THR A 82 6.44 -17.59 2.26
C THR A 82 6.44 -18.64 1.15
N ASP A 83 6.09 -18.29 -0.08
CA ASP A 83 6.20 -19.17 -1.26
C ASP A 83 7.66 -19.58 -1.54
N LEU A 84 8.61 -18.69 -1.29
CA LEU A 84 10.03 -19.01 -1.43
C LEU A 84 10.51 -20.01 -0.37
N LEU A 85 10.08 -19.83 0.87
CA LEU A 85 10.58 -20.57 2.04
C LEU A 85 9.82 -21.87 2.30
N TYR A 86 8.54 -21.94 1.95
CA TYR A 86 7.63 -23.03 2.31
C TYR A 86 6.89 -23.56 1.09
N SER A 87 6.39 -24.80 1.20
CA SER A 87 5.59 -25.40 0.11
C SER A 87 4.15 -24.88 0.02
N ASN A 88 3.68 -24.14 1.03
CA ASN A 88 2.34 -23.57 1.07
C ASN A 88 2.43 -22.07 1.38
N PRO A 89 2.21 -21.18 0.39
CA PRO A 89 2.25 -19.75 0.62
C PRO A 89 1.10 -19.26 1.51
N ILE A 90 1.38 -18.23 2.30
CA ILE A 90 0.38 -17.59 3.17
C ILE A 90 -0.33 -16.49 2.39
N ILE A 91 -1.65 -16.64 2.23
CA ILE A 91 -2.52 -15.61 1.65
C ILE A 91 -3.29 -14.91 2.77
N THR A 92 -3.07 -13.61 2.92
CA THR A 92 -3.74 -12.80 3.96
C THR A 92 -4.94 -12.05 3.39
N THR A 93 -6.13 -12.24 3.98
CA THR A 93 -7.38 -11.60 3.53
C THR A 93 -7.84 -10.43 4.42
N GLY A 94 -7.29 -10.31 5.64
CA GLY A 94 -7.65 -9.24 6.58
C GLY A 94 -6.94 -7.90 6.33
N HIS A 95 -7.32 -6.88 7.12
CA HIS A 95 -6.74 -5.52 7.09
C HIS A 95 -5.99 -5.16 8.38
N SER A 96 -5.91 -6.08 9.35
CA SER A 96 -5.25 -5.86 10.63
C SER A 96 -3.76 -5.63 10.41
N PHE A 97 -3.32 -4.38 10.64
CA PHE A 97 -1.96 -3.99 10.31
C PHE A 97 -0.91 -4.68 11.21
N SER A 98 -1.23 -4.89 12.49
CA SER A 98 -0.40 -5.71 13.39
C SER A 98 -0.25 -7.15 12.92
N ASN A 99 -1.31 -7.78 12.39
CA ASN A 99 -1.23 -9.16 11.92
C ASN A 99 -0.35 -9.26 10.67
N LEU A 100 -0.50 -8.31 9.74
CA LEU A 100 0.37 -8.22 8.56
C LEU A 100 1.82 -8.00 8.98
N TRP A 101 2.07 -7.08 9.90
CA TRP A 101 3.41 -6.80 10.38
C TRP A 101 4.07 -7.99 11.08
N ASN A 102 3.33 -8.70 11.94
CA ASN A 102 3.86 -9.89 12.63
C ASN A 102 4.29 -11.01 11.67
N LEU A 103 3.64 -11.12 10.51
CA LEU A 103 4.00 -12.07 9.47
C LEU A 103 5.14 -11.56 8.57
N ALA A 104 5.13 -10.28 8.22
CA ALA A 104 6.11 -9.70 7.30
C ALA A 104 7.45 -9.38 7.97
N ASN A 105 7.47 -8.92 9.23
CA ASN A 105 8.69 -8.47 9.91
C ASN A 105 9.79 -9.53 9.96
N PRO A 106 9.52 -10.81 10.29
CA PRO A 106 10.57 -11.85 10.26
C PRO A 106 11.18 -12.05 8.86
N LEU A 107 10.36 -11.96 7.81
CA LEU A 107 10.84 -12.07 6.41
C LEU A 107 11.72 -10.88 6.04
N ILE A 108 11.30 -9.67 6.41
CA ILE A 108 12.04 -8.44 6.18
C ILE A 108 13.36 -8.44 6.96
N GLU A 109 13.34 -8.84 8.23
CA GLU A 109 14.54 -8.93 9.08
C GLU A 109 15.55 -9.94 8.54
N GLU A 110 15.08 -11.06 7.99
CA GLU A 110 15.96 -12.06 7.37
C GLU A 110 16.68 -11.49 6.14
N VAL A 111 15.98 -10.75 5.29
CA VAL A 111 16.60 -10.05 4.13
C VAL A 111 17.60 -9.00 4.61
N TYR A 112 17.30 -8.31 5.70
CA TYR A 112 18.14 -7.23 6.24
C TYR A 112 19.21 -7.70 7.23
N LYS A 113 19.37 -8.99 7.51
CA LYS A 113 20.19 -9.46 8.64
C LYS A 113 21.66 -9.00 8.55
N ASP A 114 22.23 -9.03 7.34
CA ASP A 114 23.64 -8.73 7.08
C ASP A 114 23.89 -7.25 6.71
N GLU A 115 22.83 -6.45 6.58
CA GLU A 115 22.95 -5.03 6.24
C GLU A 115 23.62 -4.25 7.37
N LYS A 116 24.61 -3.41 7.02
CA LYS A 116 25.34 -2.60 8.01
C LYS A 116 24.51 -1.42 8.49
N ASP A 117 23.80 -0.78 7.56
CA ASP A 117 22.91 0.32 7.86
C ASP A 117 21.52 -0.23 8.21
N LYS A 118 21.10 -0.01 9.46
CA LYS A 118 19.78 -0.42 9.96
C LYS A 118 18.78 0.73 10.00
N GLU A 119 19.17 1.96 9.65
CA GLU A 119 18.25 3.12 9.68
C GLU A 119 16.99 2.90 8.82
N PRO A 120 17.06 2.38 7.58
CA PRO A 120 15.86 2.16 6.77
C PRO A 120 14.85 1.23 7.45
N LEU A 121 15.34 0.14 8.05
CA LEU A 121 14.49 -0.83 8.77
C LEU A 121 13.89 -0.21 10.05
N GLN A 122 14.64 0.61 10.76
CA GLN A 122 14.13 1.33 11.94
C GLN A 122 13.05 2.34 11.56
N LEU A 123 13.22 3.07 10.45
CA LEU A 123 12.22 3.99 9.94
C LEU A 123 10.93 3.25 9.52
N LEU A 124 11.06 2.12 8.81
CA LEU A 124 9.90 1.30 8.46
C LEU A 124 9.17 0.82 9.73
N LYS A 125 9.89 0.28 10.71
CA LYS A 125 9.31 -0.12 12.01
C LYS A 125 8.56 1.03 12.68
N HIS A 126 9.13 2.24 12.66
CA HIS A 126 8.48 3.42 13.20
C HIS A 126 7.17 3.74 12.48
N VAL A 127 7.18 3.82 11.14
CA VAL A 127 5.98 4.07 10.32
C VAL A 127 4.89 3.04 10.59
N ILE A 128 5.26 1.74 10.63
CA ILE A 128 4.30 0.67 10.87
C ILE A 128 3.66 0.79 12.26
N ASN A 129 4.46 1.06 13.29
CA ASN A 129 3.97 1.19 14.66
C ASN A 129 3.02 2.39 14.83
N GLU A 130 3.28 3.51 14.14
CA GLU A 130 2.36 4.65 14.14
C GLU A 130 0.99 4.28 13.56
N PHE A 131 0.95 3.52 12.46
CA PHE A 131 -0.31 3.03 11.90
C PHE A 131 -0.99 1.97 12.78
N ILE A 132 -0.25 1.07 13.42
CA ILE A 132 -0.83 0.11 14.37
C ILE A 132 -1.53 0.87 15.51
N LYS A 133 -0.91 1.95 16.00
CA LYS A 133 -1.45 2.77 17.09
C LYS A 133 -2.67 3.60 16.67
N ILE A 134 -2.63 4.21 15.48
CA ILE A 134 -3.63 5.19 15.05
C ILE A 134 -4.73 4.58 14.17
N ASP A 135 -4.39 3.67 13.26
CA ASP A 135 -5.31 3.16 12.23
C ASP A 135 -5.14 1.66 11.90
N GLN A 136 -5.21 0.83 12.94
CA GLN A 136 -5.03 -0.62 12.87
C GLN A 136 -5.86 -1.33 11.78
N ASN A 137 -7.07 -0.84 11.50
CA ASN A 137 -8.05 -1.49 10.62
C ASN A 137 -8.40 -0.68 9.37
N SER A 138 -7.61 0.35 9.03
CA SER A 138 -7.86 1.21 7.86
C SER A 138 -9.19 1.97 7.94
N ILE A 139 -9.59 2.46 9.11
CA ILE A 139 -10.87 3.15 9.34
C ILE A 139 -10.67 4.64 9.60
N ALA A 140 -9.62 5.02 10.33
CA ALA A 140 -9.55 6.31 11.01
C ALA A 140 -9.53 7.51 10.04
N PHE A 141 -8.90 7.32 8.86
CA PHE A 141 -8.79 8.34 7.82
C PHE A 141 -9.88 8.26 6.73
N ARG A 142 -10.85 7.33 6.86
CA ARG A 142 -11.98 7.19 5.92
C ARG A 142 -13.30 7.65 6.50
N TYR A 143 -13.48 7.48 7.81
CA TYR A 143 -14.73 7.78 8.48
C TYR A 143 -14.45 8.68 9.69
N PRO A 144 -15.24 9.74 9.91
CA PRO A 144 -15.03 10.63 11.06
C PRO A 144 -15.34 9.95 12.39
N LEU A 145 -16.16 8.89 12.36
CA LEU A 145 -16.58 8.14 13.53
C LEU A 145 -16.26 6.64 13.38
N THR A 146 -15.92 6.01 14.49
CA THR A 146 -15.86 4.55 14.61
C THR A 146 -17.27 3.94 14.63
N VAL A 147 -17.35 2.61 14.56
CA VAL A 147 -18.62 1.86 14.70
C VAL A 147 -19.33 2.19 16.01
N ASP A 148 -18.56 2.48 17.08
CA ASP A 148 -19.08 2.87 18.39
C ASP A 148 -19.41 4.37 18.50
N LYS A 149 -19.46 5.10 17.37
CA LYS A 149 -19.75 6.54 17.28
C LYS A 149 -18.77 7.44 18.04
N LYS A 150 -17.53 6.98 18.26
CA LYS A 150 -16.45 7.80 18.82
C LYS A 150 -15.67 8.48 17.69
N PRO A 151 -15.05 9.66 17.91
CA PRO A 151 -14.15 10.25 16.93
C PRO A 151 -13.05 9.27 16.52
N SER A 152 -12.76 9.19 15.21
CA SER A 152 -11.75 8.28 14.67
C SER A 152 -10.31 8.67 15.00
N LEU A 153 -10.04 9.97 15.20
CA LEU A 153 -8.70 10.52 15.45
C LEU A 153 -8.70 11.35 16.75
N PRO A 154 -9.01 10.73 17.91
CA PRO A 154 -9.12 11.49 19.16
C PRO A 154 -7.75 12.05 19.57
N GLY A 155 -7.69 13.35 19.83
CA GLY A 155 -6.46 14.03 20.30
C GLY A 155 -5.44 14.36 19.20
N ILE A 156 -5.76 14.12 17.93
CA ILE A 156 -4.92 14.55 16.79
C ILE A 156 -5.55 15.78 16.17
N GLU A 157 -4.91 16.93 16.35
CA GLU A 157 -5.39 18.20 15.80
C GLU A 157 -4.71 18.56 14.48
N HIS A 158 -3.43 18.20 14.32
CA HIS A 158 -2.62 18.60 13.19
C HIS A 158 -1.72 17.46 12.73
N ILE A 159 -1.53 17.35 11.41
CA ILE A 159 -0.60 16.42 10.78
C ILE A 159 0.30 17.21 9.83
N ASN A 160 1.61 17.07 9.97
CA ASN A 160 2.55 17.63 9.00
C ASN A 160 2.65 16.69 7.79
N ILE A 161 1.89 16.98 6.74
CA ILE A 161 1.80 16.11 5.56
C ILE A 161 3.13 15.96 4.81
N ARG A 162 4.03 16.94 4.88
CA ARG A 162 5.37 16.88 4.27
C ARG A 162 6.23 15.82 4.97
N ARG A 163 6.31 15.89 6.31
CA ARG A 163 7.07 14.91 7.10
C ARG A 163 6.47 13.51 6.94
N PHE A 164 5.14 13.43 6.97
CA PHE A 164 4.43 12.18 6.76
C PHE A 164 4.82 11.56 5.41
N SER A 165 4.74 12.32 4.31
CA SER A 165 5.11 11.80 2.98
C SER A 165 6.59 11.44 2.88
N GLU A 166 7.49 12.23 3.47
CA GLU A 166 8.94 11.91 3.46
C GLU A 166 9.23 10.57 4.14
N TYR A 167 8.55 10.25 5.24
CA TYR A 167 8.72 8.96 5.92
C TYR A 167 8.06 7.83 5.14
N MET A 168 6.90 8.09 4.54
CA MET A 168 6.22 7.12 3.67
C MET A 168 7.04 6.76 2.43
N GLU A 169 7.64 7.73 1.76
CA GLU A 169 8.49 7.48 0.58
C GLU A 169 9.71 6.64 0.95
N LYS A 170 10.43 6.98 2.02
CA LYS A 170 11.57 6.18 2.48
C LYS A 170 11.18 4.75 2.90
N ALA A 171 10.04 4.59 3.59
CA ALA A 171 9.53 3.27 3.94
C ALA A 171 9.13 2.47 2.69
N SER A 172 8.58 3.15 1.68
CA SER A 172 8.20 2.54 0.41
C SER A 172 9.40 2.09 -0.41
N GLU A 173 10.49 2.86 -0.45
CA GLU A 173 11.73 2.49 -1.14
C GLU A 173 12.29 1.18 -0.59
N LEU A 174 12.29 1.02 0.73
CA LEU A 174 12.69 -0.21 1.38
C LEU A 174 11.80 -1.40 1.00
N LEU A 175 10.48 -1.24 1.12
CA LEU A 175 9.53 -2.32 0.81
C LEU A 175 9.55 -2.71 -0.67
N ASP A 176 9.64 -1.74 -1.57
CA ASP A 176 9.74 -1.96 -3.01
C ASP A 176 11.03 -2.72 -3.34
N GLY A 177 12.16 -2.35 -2.71
CA GLY A 177 13.43 -3.06 -2.87
C GLY A 177 13.40 -4.51 -2.38
N ILE A 178 12.81 -4.75 -1.20
CA ILE A 178 12.63 -6.11 -0.66
C ILE A 178 11.72 -6.94 -1.56
N SER A 179 10.59 -6.39 -1.98
CA SER A 179 9.64 -7.07 -2.86
C SER A 179 10.29 -7.44 -4.20
N GLY A 180 11.04 -6.51 -4.79
CA GLY A 180 11.80 -6.75 -6.03
C GLY A 180 12.81 -7.88 -5.87
N GLY A 181 13.63 -7.85 -4.81
CA GLY A 181 14.62 -8.91 -4.55
C GLY A 181 13.99 -10.29 -4.32
N ILE A 182 12.84 -10.34 -3.65
CA ILE A 182 12.06 -11.58 -3.48
C ILE A 182 11.58 -12.10 -4.84
N SER A 183 11.02 -11.24 -5.69
CA SER A 183 10.54 -11.62 -7.03
C SER A 183 11.68 -12.11 -7.91
N ASP A 184 12.80 -11.40 -7.97
CA ASP A 184 13.98 -11.79 -8.75
C ASP A 184 14.50 -13.17 -8.34
N TYR A 185 14.57 -13.44 -7.03
CA TYR A 185 15.01 -14.74 -6.52
C TYR A 185 14.03 -15.87 -6.86
N LYS A 186 12.72 -15.57 -6.84
CA LYS A 186 11.67 -16.52 -7.20
C LYS A 186 11.73 -16.90 -8.68
N ASP A 187 11.94 -15.93 -9.55
CA ASP A 187 12.10 -16.17 -10.99
C ASP A 187 13.34 -17.04 -11.25
N TYR A 188 14.47 -16.72 -10.63
CA TYR A 188 15.68 -17.54 -10.71
C TYR A 188 15.46 -18.99 -10.25
N LYS A 189 14.79 -19.20 -9.10
CA LYS A 189 14.47 -20.54 -8.57
C LYS A 189 13.58 -21.32 -9.54
N ASN A 190 12.59 -20.66 -10.16
CA ASN A 190 11.68 -21.28 -11.12
C ASN A 190 12.38 -21.68 -12.42
N GLU A 191 13.33 -20.90 -12.90
CA GLU A 191 14.15 -21.25 -14.06
C GLU A 191 15.04 -22.46 -13.79
N MET A 192 15.68 -22.52 -12.62
CA MET A 192 16.50 -23.66 -12.20
C MET A 192 15.69 -24.97 -12.09
N LEU A 193 14.43 -24.91 -11.66
CA LEU A 193 13.55 -26.08 -11.58
C LEU A 193 13.02 -26.55 -12.95
N ARG A 194 13.11 -25.72 -13.99
CA ARG A 194 12.70 -26.06 -15.36
C ARG A 194 13.83 -26.71 -16.18
N THR A 195 15.04 -26.75 -15.64
CA THR A 195 16.25 -27.31 -16.29
C THR A 195 16.53 -28.70 -15.75
#